data_AF-A0A9K3H9P5-F1
#
_entry.id   AF-A0A9K3H9P5-F1
#
_cell.length_a   1.000
_cell.length_b   1.000
_cell.length_c   1.000
_cell.angle_alpha   90.00
_cell.angle_beta   90.00
_cell.angle_gamma   90.00
#
_symmetry.space_group_name_H-M   'P 1'
#
loop_
_entity.id
_entity.type
_entity.pdbx_description
1 polymer ?
#
loop_
_entity_poly.entity_id
_entity_poly.type
_entity_poly.pdbx_seq_one_letter_code
_entity_poly.pdbx_strand_id
1 'polypeptide(L)'
;MMRFYKVNLPDEQSKITVIRDKILALGEGIGQTIIFVRSKRTAPILHEALAEHGYAVTLTQGSDRDKLTKDFNDGSIRVLISTDVVARDIDQSKVNLVVNYDLPVKFNKPTEPYNEIYLLRTRFSKGN
;
A
#
# COMPACT_ATOMS: atom_id res chain seq x y z
N MET A 1 -7.44 -13.59 12.65
CA MET A 1 -8.28 -12.42 13.00
C MET A 1 -7.57 -11.15 12.55
N MET A 2 -8.20 -10.36 11.69
CA MET A 2 -7.62 -9.11 11.16
C MET A 2 -7.65 -8.02 12.24
N ARG A 3 -6.56 -7.26 12.37
CA ARG A 3 -6.43 -6.16 13.33
C ARG A 3 -6.29 -4.83 12.58
N PHE A 4 -6.94 -3.81 13.11
CA PHE A 4 -6.90 -2.45 12.57
C PHE A 4 -6.18 -1.53 13.54
N TYR A 5 -5.27 -0.72 12.99
CA TYR A 5 -4.55 0.31 13.74
C TYR A 5 -4.71 1.64 13.03
N LYS A 6 -4.81 2.71 13.83
CA LYS A 6 -4.80 4.09 13.33
C LYS A 6 -3.61 4.81 13.95
N VAL A 7 -2.82 5.48 13.13
CA VAL A 7 -1.70 6.30 13.56
C VAL A 7 -2.02 7.74 13.17
N ASN A 8 -2.05 8.64 14.15
CA ASN A 8 -2.23 10.06 13.89
C ASN A 8 -0.87 10.70 13.67
N LEU A 9 -0.66 11.31 12.50
CA LEU A 9 0.60 11.92 12.11
C LEU A 9 0.34 13.37 11.67
N PRO A 10 1.22 14.31 12.06
CA PRO A 10 0.96 15.74 11.88
C PRO A 10 1.09 16.20 10.42
N ASP A 11 1.91 15.52 9.63
CA ASP A 11 2.25 15.93 8.27
C ASP A 11 2.65 14.73 7.38
N GLU A 12 2.88 15.02 6.10
CA GLU A 12 3.20 14.04 5.08
C GLU A 12 4.59 13.39 5.27
N GLN A 13 5.59 14.17 5.68
CA GLN A 13 6.93 13.67 5.95
C GLN A 13 6.93 12.68 7.11
N SER A 14 6.13 12.98 8.15
CA SER A 14 5.90 12.09 9.28
C SER A 14 5.26 10.76 8.86
N LYS A 15 4.34 10.75 7.88
CA LYS A 15 3.78 9.50 7.33
C LYS A 15 4.84 8.63 6.67
N ILE A 16 5.64 9.22 5.78
CA ILE A 16 6.71 8.52 5.06
C ILE A 16 7.69 7.93 6.07
N THR A 17 8.14 8.73 7.02
CA THR A 17 9.09 8.33 8.08
C THR A 17 8.55 7.16 8.90
N VAL A 18 7.29 7.21 9.34
CA VAL A 18 6.70 6.12 10.14
C VAL A 18 6.49 4.85 9.33
N ILE A 19 6.08 4.97 8.07
CA ILE A 19 5.95 3.79 7.19
C ILE A 19 7.30 3.13 7.01
N ARG A 20 8.32 3.91 6.67
CA ARG A 20 9.67 3.45 6.41
C ARG A 20 10.34 2.86 7.66
N ASP A 21 10.42 3.61 8.75
CA ASP A 21 11.28 3.29 9.90
C ASP A 21 10.60 2.45 10.98
N LYS A 22 9.27 2.37 10.95
CA LYS A 22 8.50 1.62 11.95
C LYS A 22 7.70 0.51 11.30
N ILE A 23 6.81 0.84 10.37
CA ILE A 23 5.86 -0.14 9.85
C ILE A 23 6.57 -1.20 9.00
N LEU A 24 7.38 -0.78 8.02
CA LEU A 24 8.09 -1.68 7.12
C LEU A 24 9.30 -2.31 7.80
N ALA A 25 10.05 -1.56 8.61
CA ALA A 25 11.20 -2.08 9.36
C ALA A 25 10.80 -3.18 10.37
N LEU A 26 9.71 -2.99 11.14
CA LEU A 26 9.17 -4.06 12.00
C LEU A 26 8.52 -5.18 11.18
N GLY A 27 8.18 -4.90 9.93
CA GLY A 27 7.58 -5.82 8.96
C GLY A 27 8.59 -6.66 8.18
N GLU A 28 9.90 -6.46 8.37
CA GLU A 28 10.94 -7.29 7.74
C GLU A 28 10.80 -8.75 8.22
N GLY A 29 10.12 -9.56 7.41
CA GLY A 29 9.79 -10.95 7.70
C GLY A 29 8.29 -11.27 7.71
N ILE A 30 7.41 -10.26 7.71
CA ILE A 30 5.96 -10.44 7.85
C ILE A 30 5.27 -10.75 6.50
N GLY A 31 5.94 -10.50 5.36
CA GLY A 31 5.44 -10.85 4.03
C GLY A 31 5.41 -9.64 3.08
N GLN A 32 4.37 -9.53 2.26
CA GLN A 32 4.22 -8.43 1.29
C GLN A 32 3.20 -7.39 1.76
N THR A 33 3.42 -6.15 1.35
CA THR A 33 2.62 -4.99 1.77
C THR A 33 2.02 -4.27 0.57
N ILE A 34 0.75 -3.89 0.67
CA ILE A 34 0.11 -2.96 -0.27
C ILE A 34 -0.15 -1.63 0.43
N ILE A 35 0.34 -0.54 -0.17
CA ILE A 35 0.12 0.83 0.30
C ILE A 35 -0.82 1.55 -0.66
N PHE A 36 -1.99 1.93 -0.16
CA PHE A 36 -2.98 2.69 -0.92
C PHE A 36 -2.81 4.19 -0.69
N VAL A 37 -2.57 4.92 -1.78
CA VAL A 37 -2.47 6.39 -1.84
C VAL A 37 -3.63 6.95 -2.66
N ARG A 38 -4.07 8.18 -2.39
CA ARG A 38 -5.14 8.82 -3.16
C ARG A 38 -4.59 9.51 -4.41
N SER A 39 -3.43 10.14 -4.29
CA SER A 39 -2.88 11.03 -5.32
C SER A 39 -1.77 10.36 -6.13
N LYS A 40 -1.88 10.46 -7.46
CA LYS A 40 -0.79 10.10 -8.39
C LYS A 40 0.47 10.95 -8.18
N ARG A 41 0.38 12.08 -7.48
CA ARG A 41 1.53 12.94 -7.15
C ARG A 41 2.30 12.43 -5.92
N THR A 42 1.60 11.85 -4.96
CA THR A 42 2.21 11.31 -3.73
C THR A 42 2.87 9.96 -3.98
N ALA A 43 2.31 9.15 -4.88
CA ALA A 43 2.80 7.80 -5.14
C ALA A 43 4.29 7.75 -5.53
N PRO A 44 4.79 8.59 -6.48
CA PRO A 44 6.21 8.61 -6.85
C PRO A 44 7.13 9.07 -5.71
N ILE A 45 6.69 10.06 -4.91
CA ILE A 45 7.46 10.58 -3.78
C ILE A 45 7.65 9.48 -2.72
N LEU A 46 6.58 8.76 -2.38
CA LEU A 46 6.65 7.64 -1.45
C LEU A 46 7.51 6.49 -2.03
N HIS A 47 7.37 6.20 -3.32
CA HIS A 47 8.17 5.18 -3.99
C HIS A 47 9.67 5.49 -3.89
N GLU A 48 10.07 6.70 -4.28
CA GLU A 48 11.47 7.15 -4.22
C GLU A 48 12.01 7.06 -2.79
N ALA A 49 11.28 7.60 -1.81
CA ALA A 49 11.69 7.57 -0.41
C ALA A 49 11.88 6.13 0.13
N LEU A 50 11.05 5.18 -0.29
CA LEU A 50 11.21 3.77 0.11
C LEU A 50 12.33 3.06 -0.67
N ALA A 51 12.45 3.32 -1.97
CA ALA A 51 13.46 2.71 -2.82
C ALA A 51 14.89 3.13 -2.43
N GLU A 52 15.09 4.42 -2.10
CA GLU A 52 16.38 4.95 -1.61
C GLU A 52 16.84 4.27 -0.31
N HIS A 53 15.91 3.72 0.47
CA HIS A 53 16.20 3.00 1.71
C HIS A 53 16.29 1.48 1.52
N GLY A 54 16.33 1.02 0.26
CA GLY A 54 16.56 -0.38 -0.07
C GLY A 54 15.33 -1.27 -0.08
N TYR A 55 14.12 -0.71 0.10
CA TYR A 55 12.90 -1.50 -0.02
C TYR A 55 12.64 -1.89 -1.47
N ALA A 56 12.34 -3.18 -1.71
CA ALA A 56 11.86 -3.67 -2.99
C ALA A 56 10.42 -3.20 -3.24
N VAL A 57 10.30 -1.97 -3.74
CA VAL A 57 9.03 -1.25 -3.93
C VAL A 57 8.72 -1.04 -5.41
N THR A 58 7.44 -1.04 -5.77
CA THR A 58 6.98 -0.62 -7.10
C THR A 58 5.66 0.15 -7.03
N LEU A 59 5.32 0.79 -8.15
CA LEU A 59 4.04 1.46 -8.37
C LEU A 59 3.17 0.62 -9.30
N THR A 60 1.86 0.55 -9.06
CA THR A 60 0.97 -0.09 -10.04
C THR A 60 0.86 0.71 -11.34
N GLN A 61 1.03 2.04 -11.26
CA GLN A 61 0.92 2.93 -12.40
C GLN A 61 2.26 3.01 -13.14
N GLY A 62 2.24 2.83 -14.46
CA GLY A 62 3.43 2.93 -15.30
C GLY A 62 4.26 1.65 -15.38
N SER A 63 3.90 0.60 -14.63
CA SER A 63 4.54 -0.72 -14.74
C SER A 63 3.80 -1.63 -15.70
N ASP A 64 4.57 -2.53 -16.34
CA ASP A 64 4.01 -3.69 -17.02
C ASP A 64 3.25 -4.55 -16.02
N ARG A 65 1.97 -4.82 -16.28
CA ARG A 65 1.06 -5.47 -15.34
C ARG A 65 1.41 -6.94 -15.11
N ASP A 66 1.84 -7.64 -16.15
CA ASP A 66 2.14 -9.06 -16.08
C ASP A 66 3.44 -9.27 -15.32
N LYS A 67 4.45 -8.44 -15.63
CA LYS A 67 5.70 -8.42 -14.88
C LYS A 67 5.48 -8.04 -13.42
N LEU A 68 4.73 -6.97 -13.14
CA LEU A 68 4.44 -6.54 -11.77
C LEU A 68 3.73 -7.63 -10.98
N THR A 69 2.75 -8.28 -11.58
CA THR A 69 2.01 -9.37 -10.94
C THR A 69 2.94 -10.53 -10.62
N LYS A 70 3.76 -10.95 -11.58
CA LYS A 70 4.73 -12.02 -11.39
C LYS A 70 5.73 -11.67 -10.29
N ASP A 71 6.38 -10.51 -10.38
CA ASP A 71 7.43 -10.07 -9.47
C ASP A 71 6.88 -9.79 -8.06
N PHE A 72 5.61 -9.40 -7.94
CA PHE A 72 4.92 -9.35 -6.66
C PHE A 72 4.63 -10.79 -6.18
N ASN A 73 3.94 -11.64 -6.94
CA ASN A 73 3.60 -12.99 -6.48
C ASN A 73 4.81 -13.88 -6.12
N ASP A 74 5.96 -13.68 -6.78
CA ASP A 74 7.21 -14.39 -6.47
C ASP A 74 8.01 -13.77 -5.31
N GLY A 75 7.58 -12.61 -4.80
CA GLY A 75 8.16 -11.91 -3.65
C GLY A 75 9.37 -11.03 -3.97
N SER A 76 9.76 -10.91 -5.24
CA SER A 76 10.80 -9.98 -5.71
C SER A 76 10.43 -8.52 -5.38
N ILE A 77 9.14 -8.20 -5.40
CA ILE A 77 8.58 -6.93 -4.94
C ILE A 77 7.90 -7.16 -3.60
N ARG A 78 8.34 -6.44 -2.57
CA ARG A 78 7.80 -6.56 -1.20
C ARG A 78 6.77 -5.49 -0.88
N VAL A 79 6.84 -4.34 -1.53
CA VAL A 79 5.93 -3.22 -1.30
C VAL A 79 5.31 -2.77 -2.63
N LEU A 80 3.99 -2.78 -2.70
CA LEU A 80 3.23 -2.29 -3.85
C LEU A 80 2.47 -1.03 -3.48
N ILE A 81 2.73 0.08 -4.17
CA ILE A 81 1.99 1.34 -3.99
C ILE A 81 0.91 1.47 -5.09
N SER A 82 -0.33 1.76 -4.71
CA SER A 82 -1.49 1.80 -5.64
C SER A 82 -2.51 2.90 -5.30
N THR A 83 -3.26 3.36 -6.30
CA THR A 83 -4.36 4.35 -6.18
C THR A 83 -5.75 3.73 -6.26
N ASP A 84 -5.97 2.55 -5.68
CA ASP A 84 -7.23 1.75 -5.70
C ASP A 84 -7.41 0.79 -6.86
N VAL A 85 -6.48 0.77 -7.80
CA VAL A 85 -6.45 -0.24 -8.87
C VAL A 85 -5.24 -1.12 -8.62
N VAL A 86 -5.49 -2.35 -8.16
CA VAL A 86 -4.48 -3.39 -8.03
C VAL A 86 -4.69 -4.40 -9.16
N ALA A 87 -3.63 -5.03 -9.65
CA ALA A 87 -3.77 -6.09 -10.64
C ALA A 87 -4.63 -7.23 -10.06
N ARG A 88 -5.62 -7.69 -10.84
CA ARG A 88 -6.58 -8.74 -10.41
C ARG A 88 -5.87 -10.04 -10.07
N ASP A 89 -4.73 -10.27 -10.69
CA ASP A 89 -3.97 -11.52 -10.65
C ASP A 89 -2.92 -11.55 -9.52
N ILE A 90 -2.95 -10.56 -8.61
CA ILE A 90 -2.14 -10.60 -7.39
C ILE A 90 -2.71 -11.63 -6.43
N ASP A 91 -1.85 -12.53 -5.96
CA ASP A 91 -2.15 -13.49 -4.92
C ASP A 91 -2.30 -12.79 -3.56
N GLN A 92 -3.55 -12.51 -3.18
CA GLN A 92 -3.90 -11.83 -1.93
C GLN A 92 -3.46 -12.62 -0.69
N SER A 93 -3.26 -13.94 -0.79
CA SER A 93 -2.81 -14.75 0.35
C SER A 93 -1.40 -14.39 0.82
N LYS A 94 -0.60 -13.73 -0.03
CA LYS A 94 0.77 -13.27 0.26
C LYS A 94 0.82 -11.89 0.90
N VAL A 95 -0.30 -11.17 0.95
CA VAL A 95 -0.36 -9.82 1.49
C VAL A 95 -0.71 -9.88 2.97
N ASN A 96 0.25 -9.52 3.80
CA ASN A 96 0.11 -9.57 5.25
C ASN A 96 -0.22 -8.21 5.86
N LEU A 97 0.02 -7.14 5.11
CA LEU A 97 -0.19 -5.78 5.55
C LEU A 97 -0.82 -4.93 4.45
N VAL A 98 -1.89 -4.22 4.81
CA VAL A 98 -2.48 -3.17 3.99
C VAL A 98 -2.35 -1.85 4.73
N VAL A 99 -1.68 -0.89 4.09
CA VAL A 99 -1.52 0.47 4.62
C VAL A 99 -2.41 1.41 3.82
N ASN A 100 -3.35 2.05 4.50
CA ASN A 100 -4.08 3.18 3.93
C ASN A 100 -3.27 4.45 4.20
N TYR A 101 -2.37 4.81 3.28
CA TYR A 101 -1.60 6.05 3.38
C TYR A 101 -2.52 7.27 3.34
N ASP A 102 -3.48 7.23 2.41
CA ASP A 102 -4.62 8.14 2.38
C ASP A 102 -5.90 7.35 2.63
N LEU A 103 -6.72 7.81 3.57
CA LEU A 103 -8.05 7.25 3.77
C LEU A 103 -8.93 7.52 2.55
N PRO A 104 -9.72 6.54 2.11
CA PRO A 104 -10.61 6.71 0.97
C PRO A 104 -11.78 7.62 1.35
N VAL A 105 -11.99 8.67 0.56
CA VAL A 105 -13.06 9.66 0.75
C VAL A 105 -13.88 9.79 -0.53
N LYS A 106 -15.13 10.22 -0.42
CA LYS A 106 -16.00 10.38 -1.60
C LYS A 106 -15.50 11.53 -2.48
N PHE A 107 -15.47 11.32 -3.80
CA PHE A 107 -14.99 12.33 -4.76
C PHE A 107 -15.76 13.65 -4.65
N ASN A 108 -17.10 13.59 -4.61
CA ASN A 108 -17.95 14.78 -4.52
C ASN A 108 -18.04 15.38 -3.11
N LYS A 109 -17.53 14.67 -2.08
CA LYS A 109 -17.60 15.09 -0.67
C LYS A 109 -16.38 14.56 0.10
N PRO A 110 -15.21 15.22 0.00
CA PRO A 110 -13.97 14.72 0.59
C PRO A 110 -13.96 14.64 2.13
N THR A 111 -14.95 15.19 2.80
CA THR A 111 -15.18 15.05 4.25
C THR A 111 -15.88 13.76 4.63
N GLU A 112 -16.54 13.09 3.68
CA GLU A 112 -17.25 11.83 3.91
C GLU A 112 -16.35 10.64 3.55
N PRO A 113 -16.25 9.62 4.43
CA PRO A 113 -15.48 8.42 4.13
C PRO A 113 -16.16 7.60 3.03
N TYR A 114 -15.33 6.94 2.21
CA TYR A 114 -15.79 5.97 1.22
C TYR A 114 -15.59 4.55 1.76
N ASN A 115 -16.53 4.13 2.62
CA ASN A 115 -16.45 2.88 3.38
C ASN A 115 -16.31 1.63 2.49
N GLU A 116 -16.98 1.58 1.33
CA GLU A 116 -16.90 0.44 0.41
C GLU A 116 -15.49 0.23 -0.11
N ILE A 117 -14.80 1.31 -0.49
CA ILE A 117 -13.40 1.26 -0.93
C ILE A 117 -12.49 0.87 0.24
N TYR A 118 -12.72 1.41 1.44
CA TYR A 118 -11.97 1.00 2.61
C TYR A 118 -12.07 -0.51 2.85
N LEU A 119 -13.30 -1.06 2.82
CA LEU A 119 -13.54 -2.49 2.97
C LEU A 119 -12.91 -3.29 1.83
N LEU A 120 -12.98 -2.82 0.58
CA LEU A 120 -12.35 -3.47 -0.57
C LEU A 120 -10.83 -3.58 -0.38
N ARG A 121 -10.16 -2.50 0.04
CA ARG A 121 -8.71 -2.50 0.33
C ARG A 121 -8.33 -3.52 1.41
N THR A 122 -9.19 -3.73 2.41
CA THR A 122 -8.91 -4.70 3.49
C THR A 122 -9.02 -6.16 3.04
N ARG A 123 -9.72 -6.44 1.93
CA ARG A 123 -9.84 -7.81 1.40
C ARG A 123 -8.49 -8.37 0.94
N PHE A 124 -7.57 -7.50 0.52
CA PHE A 124 -6.23 -7.93 0.12
C PHE A 124 -5.47 -8.64 1.24
N SER A 125 -5.72 -8.35 2.52
CA SER A 125 -5.08 -9.04 3.65
C SER A 125 -5.89 -10.24 4.17
N LYS A 126 -7.08 -10.46 3.63
CA LYS A 126 -7.92 -11.62 3.94
C LYS A 126 -7.62 -12.69 2.90
N GLY A 127 -6.50 -13.40 3.05
CA GLY A 127 -6.40 -14.72 2.43
C GLY A 127 -7.64 -15.53 2.80
N ASN A 128 -8.29 -16.16 1.80
CA ASN A 128 -9.39 -17.11 2.02
C ASN A 128 -8.98 -18.21 3.00
#